data_AF-A0A3M7N890-F1
#
_entry.id   AF-A0A3M7N890-F1
#
_cell.length_a   1.000
_cell.length_b   1.000
_cell.length_c   1.000
_cell.angle_alpha   90.00
_cell.angle_beta   90.00
_cell.angle_gamma   90.00
#
_symmetry.space_group_name_H-M   'P 1'
#
loop_
_entity.id
_entity.type
_entity.pdbx_description
1 polymer ?
#
loop_
_entity_poly.entity_id
_entity_poly.type
_entity_poly.pdbx_seq_one_letter_code
_entity_poly.pdbx_strand_id
1 'polypeptide(L)'
;MWRLPTEIVDQNYHSFNAGYGKVSHSGYHFLDMVYRFVKAGWITGKSPDKIEVVSSFVMPSGFLKTFTYNDYMNDFGPEVYGDSCKYTDRYIQKVSPTFGEIDAALQISFIQDKEPICLAQVNLQHNGFTRRSWVETGPDLYKGVGRVKHEFHEVKSGPMQTIVIDSRQANDKHDRSKPSTATIGTDNHFEVHVFRNCELLNEKQALTSYSVADLDRRYNSKLPGIYSENVKRGILWEALDFIEGKKTFDDLSSNLEDHSVPAHIMSAVYVSHIRRVQGENPVLAWL
;
A
#
# COMPACT_ATOMS: atom_id res chain seq x y z
N MET A 1 4.36 0.26 -10.14
CA MET A 1 4.87 -0.36 -11.39
C MET A 1 5.80 0.65 -12.01
N TRP A 2 7.02 0.22 -12.34
CA TRP A 2 8.04 1.07 -12.93
C TRP A 2 7.52 1.85 -14.14
N ARG A 3 7.51 3.18 -14.01
CA ARG A 3 7.11 4.11 -15.08
C ARG A 3 8.33 4.58 -15.83
N LEU A 4 8.26 4.56 -17.15
CA LEU A 4 9.30 5.15 -17.99
C LEU A 4 9.19 6.68 -17.97
N PRO A 5 10.28 7.42 -18.22
CA PRO A 5 10.32 8.86 -18.02
C PRO A 5 9.23 9.63 -18.78
N THR A 6 8.96 9.28 -20.03
CA THR A 6 7.87 9.87 -20.83
C THR A 6 6.50 9.67 -20.18
N GLU A 7 6.27 8.53 -19.54
CA GLU A 7 4.99 8.20 -18.91
C GLU A 7 4.74 9.01 -17.65
N ILE A 8 5.80 9.39 -16.93
CA ILE A 8 5.70 10.26 -15.75
C ILE A 8 5.10 11.62 -16.15
N VAL A 9 5.41 12.09 -17.37
CA VAL A 9 4.88 13.34 -17.93
C VAL A 9 3.45 13.16 -18.47
N ASP A 10 3.23 12.12 -19.27
CA ASP A 10 2.00 11.95 -20.06
C ASP A 10 0.83 11.34 -19.29
N GLN A 11 1.08 10.47 -18.30
CA GLN A 11 0.02 9.66 -17.72
C GLN A 11 -0.79 10.44 -16.68
N ASN A 12 -2.05 10.70 -17.03
CA ASN A 12 -3.07 11.17 -16.09
C ASN A 12 -3.52 10.07 -15.11
N TYR A 13 -3.27 8.80 -15.44
CA TYR A 13 -3.56 7.67 -14.57
C TYR A 13 -2.40 7.51 -13.55
N HIS A 14 -2.70 7.55 -12.24
CA HIS A 14 -1.72 7.73 -11.15
C HIS A 14 -1.11 9.15 -11.05
N SER A 15 -1.47 10.05 -11.99
CA SER A 15 -1.28 11.51 -12.03
C SER A 15 -0.14 12.12 -11.21
N PHE A 16 1.08 11.60 -11.37
CA PHE A 16 2.29 12.26 -10.89
C PHE A 16 2.34 13.71 -11.41
N ASN A 17 1.94 13.91 -12.67
CA ASN A 17 1.88 15.22 -13.31
C ASN A 17 0.88 16.22 -12.70
N ALA A 18 0.01 15.78 -11.78
CA ALA A 18 -0.95 16.63 -11.06
C ALA A 18 -0.49 17.00 -9.63
N GLY A 19 0.75 16.69 -9.25
CA GLY A 19 1.34 17.08 -7.97
C GLY A 19 1.03 16.16 -6.78
N TYR A 20 0.37 15.02 -7.02
CA TYR A 20 0.18 13.97 -6.02
C TYR A 20 0.56 12.61 -6.60
N GLY A 21 1.00 11.70 -5.74
CA GLY A 21 1.58 10.46 -6.18
C GLY A 21 1.00 9.23 -5.50
N LYS A 22 1.90 8.31 -5.16
CA LYS A 22 1.57 6.99 -4.63
C LYS A 22 0.69 7.04 -3.38
N VAL A 23 0.92 8.00 -2.48
CA VAL A 23 0.18 8.17 -1.22
C VAL A 23 -1.30 8.40 -1.50
N SER A 24 -1.65 9.41 -2.30
CA SER A 24 -3.06 9.72 -2.60
C SER A 24 -3.70 8.74 -3.57
N HIS A 25 -2.92 8.16 -4.49
CA HIS A 25 -3.51 7.28 -5.51
C HIS A 25 -3.91 5.91 -4.95
N SER A 26 -3.05 5.30 -4.13
CA SER A 26 -3.29 3.93 -3.61
C SER A 26 -2.76 3.71 -2.19
N GLY A 27 -1.93 4.62 -1.68
CA GLY A 27 -1.38 4.58 -0.34
C GLY A 27 -2.43 4.77 0.75
N TYR A 28 -3.52 5.49 0.47
CA TYR A 28 -4.60 5.71 1.44
C TYR A 28 -5.18 4.41 2.00
N HIS A 29 -5.26 3.34 1.20
CA HIS A 29 -5.68 2.02 1.68
C HIS A 29 -4.76 1.48 2.80
N PHE A 30 -3.46 1.75 2.72
CA PHE A 30 -2.50 1.34 3.75
C PHE A 30 -2.59 2.22 4.99
N LEU A 31 -2.94 3.50 4.84
CA LEU A 31 -3.22 4.38 5.98
C LEU A 31 -4.49 3.93 6.71
N ASP A 32 -5.53 3.53 5.98
CA ASP A 32 -6.73 2.90 6.55
C ASP A 32 -6.34 1.62 7.32
N MET A 33 -5.50 0.75 6.74
CA MET A 33 -5.07 -0.49 7.41
C MET A 33 -4.25 -0.22 8.67
N VAL A 34 -3.31 0.72 8.64
CA VAL A 34 -2.55 1.14 9.82
C VAL A 34 -3.50 1.57 10.93
N TYR A 35 -4.44 2.46 10.61
CA TYR A 35 -5.42 2.93 11.61
C TYR A 35 -6.26 1.77 12.16
N ARG A 36 -6.74 0.86 11.30
CA ARG A 36 -7.51 -0.31 11.75
C ARG A 36 -6.71 -1.25 12.65
N PHE A 37 -5.43 -1.50 12.35
CA PHE A 37 -4.59 -2.35 13.22
C PHE A 37 -4.36 -1.71 14.59
N VAL A 38 -4.13 -0.40 14.63
CA VAL A 38 -3.94 0.33 15.89
C VAL A 38 -5.24 0.39 16.68
N LYS A 39 -6.35 0.74 16.02
CA LYS A 39 -7.69 0.81 16.63
C LYS A 39 -8.16 -0.52 17.20
N ALA A 40 -7.79 -1.65 16.57
CA ALA A 40 -8.12 -2.97 17.09
C ALA A 40 -7.53 -3.26 18.49
N GLY A 41 -6.49 -2.53 18.90
CA GLY A 41 -5.90 -2.63 20.23
C GLY A 41 -6.49 -1.68 21.28
N TRP A 42 -7.42 -0.81 20.91
CA TRP A 42 -7.96 0.20 21.83
C TRP A 42 -8.88 -0.44 22.87
N ILE A 43 -8.61 -0.10 24.13
CA ILE A 43 -9.47 -0.39 25.27
C ILE A 43 -9.53 0.85 26.16
N THR A 44 -10.48 0.89 27.11
CA THR A 44 -10.62 2.02 28.04
C THR A 44 -9.29 2.37 28.71
N GLY A 45 -8.84 3.61 28.52
CA GLY A 45 -7.56 4.11 29.05
C GLY A 45 -6.31 3.71 28.27
N LYS A 46 -6.42 2.99 27.15
CA LYS A 46 -5.30 2.63 26.27
C LYS A 46 -5.63 2.96 24.82
N SER A 47 -5.62 4.25 24.52
CA SER A 47 -5.84 4.80 23.18
C SER A 47 -4.98 6.04 23.01
N PRO A 48 -4.52 6.35 21.80
CA PRO A 48 -3.78 7.57 21.55
C PRO A 48 -4.70 8.80 21.69
N ASP A 49 -4.11 9.91 22.14
CA ASP A 49 -4.70 11.25 22.14
C ASP A 49 -4.07 12.18 21.09
N LYS A 50 -3.01 11.68 20.42
CA LYS A 50 -2.23 12.42 19.45
C LYS A 50 -1.56 11.48 18.44
N ILE A 51 -1.46 11.92 17.20
CA ILE A 51 -0.72 11.30 16.12
C ILE A 51 0.36 12.26 15.64
N GLU A 52 1.58 11.75 15.48
CA GLU A 52 2.69 12.44 14.83
C GLU A 52 3.08 11.76 13.53
N VAL A 53 3.32 12.53 12.48
CA VAL A 53 3.72 12.05 11.15
C VAL A 53 4.98 12.75 10.67
N VAL A 54 5.88 11.94 10.12
CA VAL A 54 7.01 12.39 9.32
C VAL A 54 7.04 11.58 8.03
N SER A 55 7.21 12.26 6.89
CA SER A 55 7.34 11.61 5.58
C SER A 55 8.68 11.92 4.92
N SER A 56 9.08 11.01 4.03
CA SER A 56 10.18 11.16 3.08
C SER A 56 9.75 10.58 1.74
N PHE A 57 9.91 11.35 0.67
CA PHE A 57 9.46 10.98 -0.67
C PHE A 57 10.64 10.80 -1.61
N VAL A 58 10.50 9.86 -2.54
CA VAL A 58 11.27 9.84 -3.78
C VAL A 58 10.44 10.56 -4.83
N MET A 59 10.87 11.78 -5.17
CA MET A 59 10.27 12.54 -6.26
C MET A 59 10.75 12.01 -7.62
N PRO A 60 10.04 12.27 -8.72
CA PRO A 60 10.51 11.85 -10.04
C PRO A 60 11.92 12.34 -10.38
N SER A 61 12.30 13.53 -9.94
CA SER A 61 13.66 14.06 -10.08
C SER A 61 14.72 13.24 -9.33
N GLY A 62 14.35 12.62 -8.20
CA GLY A 62 15.23 11.71 -7.45
C GLY A 62 15.31 10.33 -8.12
N PHE A 63 14.17 9.81 -8.57
CA PHE A 63 14.09 8.54 -9.29
C PHE A 63 14.95 8.53 -10.57
N LEU A 64 14.93 9.61 -11.36
CA LEU A 64 15.74 9.73 -12.59
C LEU A 64 17.26 9.76 -12.32
N LYS A 65 17.68 9.93 -11.06
CA LYS A 65 19.09 9.75 -10.66
C LYS A 65 19.44 8.30 -10.34
N THR A 66 18.44 7.47 -10.03
CA THR A 66 18.64 6.03 -9.74
C THR A 66 18.63 5.18 -11.01
N PHE A 67 17.91 5.63 -12.04
CA PHE A 67 17.86 4.97 -13.34
C PHE A 67 17.85 6.08 -14.41
N THR A 68 19.02 6.29 -15.00
CA THR A 68 19.30 7.43 -15.87
C THR A 68 18.92 7.14 -17.32
N TYR A 69 18.91 8.18 -18.16
CA TYR A 69 18.72 8.03 -19.60
C TYR A 69 19.68 6.99 -20.22
N ASN A 70 20.95 6.99 -19.79
CA ASN A 70 21.94 6.04 -20.31
C ASN A 70 21.64 4.61 -19.88
N ASP A 71 21.11 4.41 -18.67
CA ASP A 71 20.70 3.07 -18.21
C ASP A 71 19.56 2.55 -19.07
N TYR A 72 18.57 3.39 -19.41
CA TYR A 72 17.51 3.01 -20.34
C TYR A 72 18.04 2.67 -21.74
N MET A 73 18.98 3.45 -22.27
CA MET A 73 19.60 3.18 -23.57
C MET A 73 20.37 1.86 -23.58
N ASN A 74 21.03 1.52 -22.47
CA ASN A 74 21.77 0.27 -22.34
C ASN A 74 20.83 -0.95 -22.23
N ASP A 75 19.76 -0.84 -21.44
CA ASP A 75 18.86 -1.96 -21.16
C ASP A 75 17.89 -2.27 -22.32
N PHE A 76 17.42 -1.25 -23.02
CA PHE A 76 16.44 -1.40 -24.12
C PHE A 76 17.05 -1.25 -25.52
N GLY A 77 18.25 -0.68 -25.62
CA GLY A 77 18.92 -0.38 -26.87
C GLY A 77 18.60 1.04 -27.38
N PRO A 78 19.56 1.68 -28.08
CA PRO A 78 19.46 3.09 -28.45
C PRO A 78 18.35 3.40 -29.46
N GLU A 79 18.10 2.49 -30.40
CA GLU A 79 17.02 2.62 -31.38
C GLU A 79 15.65 2.49 -30.69
N VAL A 80 15.42 1.39 -29.98
CA VAL A 80 14.14 1.09 -29.32
C VAL A 80 13.77 2.15 -28.28
N TYR A 81 14.69 2.49 -27.37
CA TYR A 81 14.38 3.47 -26.34
C TYR A 81 14.37 4.89 -26.90
N GLY A 82 15.35 5.23 -27.76
CA GLY A 82 15.46 6.54 -28.38
C GLY A 82 14.21 6.93 -29.16
N ASP A 83 13.71 6.03 -30.00
CA ASP A 83 12.51 6.27 -30.82
C ASP A 83 11.23 6.37 -29.99
N SER A 84 11.20 5.74 -28.81
CA SER A 84 10.06 5.80 -27.88
C SER A 84 10.01 7.09 -27.05
N CYS A 85 11.11 7.86 -27.00
CA CYS A 85 11.20 9.07 -26.17
C CYS A 85 10.44 10.24 -26.83
N LYS A 86 9.32 10.66 -26.23
CA LYS A 86 8.59 11.87 -26.69
C LYS A 86 9.21 13.17 -26.19
N TYR A 87 10.02 13.10 -25.15
CA TYR A 87 10.64 14.26 -24.52
C TYR A 87 12.14 14.05 -24.36
N THR A 88 12.89 15.14 -24.40
CA THR A 88 14.31 15.12 -24.04
C THR A 88 14.47 14.92 -22.53
N ASP A 89 15.55 14.26 -22.12
CA ASP A 89 15.88 14.09 -20.70
C ASP A 89 15.93 15.44 -19.95
N ARG A 90 16.49 16.47 -20.59
CA ARG A 90 16.50 17.85 -20.05
C ARG A 90 15.11 18.41 -19.79
N TYR A 91 14.14 18.14 -20.67
CA TYR A 91 12.76 18.57 -20.46
C TYR A 91 12.13 17.87 -19.26
N ILE A 92 12.30 16.54 -19.18
CA ILE A 92 11.74 15.74 -18.08
C ILE A 92 12.33 16.19 -16.74
N GLN A 93 13.65 16.39 -16.67
CA GLN A 93 14.33 16.92 -15.48
C GLN A 93 13.80 18.28 -15.06
N LYS A 94 13.45 19.16 -16.01
CA LYS A 94 12.90 20.49 -15.72
C LYS A 94 11.51 20.43 -15.09
N VAL A 95 10.63 19.52 -15.55
CA VAL A 95 9.24 19.44 -15.08
C VAL A 95 9.06 18.50 -13.89
N SER A 96 9.90 17.49 -13.75
CA SER A 96 9.85 16.48 -12.68
C SER A 96 9.79 17.00 -11.24
N PRO A 97 10.34 18.17 -10.86
CA PRO A 97 10.26 18.67 -9.49
C PRO A 97 8.86 19.11 -9.05
N THR A 98 7.94 19.39 -9.99
CA THR A 98 6.56 19.81 -9.67
C THR A 98 5.57 18.66 -9.63
N PHE A 99 6.03 17.44 -9.83
CA PHE A 99 5.20 16.24 -9.87
C PHE A 99 5.04 15.62 -8.48
N GLY A 100 4.07 14.74 -8.33
CA GLY A 100 3.86 13.92 -7.14
C GLY A 100 4.92 12.84 -6.98
N GLU A 101 5.00 12.32 -5.77
CA GLU A 101 5.97 11.32 -5.34
C GLU A 101 5.79 9.96 -6.04
N ILE A 102 6.91 9.31 -6.35
CA ILE A 102 6.94 7.94 -6.89
C ILE A 102 6.89 6.95 -5.73
N ASP A 103 7.76 7.13 -4.74
CA ASP A 103 7.80 6.31 -3.54
C ASP A 103 7.65 7.20 -2.30
N ALA A 104 7.12 6.62 -1.22
CA ALA A 104 6.98 7.29 0.06
C ALA A 104 7.37 6.36 1.21
N ALA A 105 8.14 6.88 2.16
CA ALA A 105 8.44 6.27 3.44
C ALA A 105 7.84 7.15 4.54
N LEU A 106 6.98 6.57 5.37
CA LEU A 106 6.22 7.26 6.41
C LEU A 106 6.58 6.67 7.76
N GLN A 107 6.78 7.55 8.74
CA GLN A 107 6.83 7.21 10.15
C GLN A 107 5.66 7.90 10.86
N ILE A 108 4.84 7.10 11.53
CA ILE A 108 3.64 7.54 12.23
C ILE A 108 3.78 7.10 13.69
N SER A 109 3.63 8.03 14.63
CA SER A 109 3.67 7.74 16.06
C SER A 109 2.31 8.05 16.66
N PHE A 110 1.69 7.05 17.30
CA PHE A 110 0.49 7.21 18.09
C PHE A 110 0.91 7.41 19.54
N ILE A 111 0.48 8.52 20.13
CA ILE A 111 0.95 9.07 21.40
C ILE A 111 -0.23 9.12 22.37
N GLN A 112 0.04 8.84 23.64
CA GLN A 112 -0.87 9.02 24.77
C GLN A 112 -0.12 9.74 25.88
N ASP A 113 -0.67 10.81 26.44
CA ASP A 113 -0.05 11.55 27.55
C ASP A 113 1.41 11.97 27.28
N LYS A 114 1.70 12.35 26.03
CA LYS A 114 3.04 12.71 25.50
C LYS A 114 4.03 11.55 25.32
N GLU A 115 3.62 10.32 25.60
CA GLU A 115 4.45 9.12 25.41
C GLU A 115 4.02 8.34 24.16
N PRO A 116 4.93 7.95 23.26
CA PRO A 116 4.61 7.08 22.14
C PRO A 116 4.16 5.69 22.62
N ILE A 117 2.94 5.28 22.25
CA ILE A 117 2.37 3.97 22.60
C ILE A 117 2.34 2.99 21.42
N CYS A 118 2.39 3.49 20.19
CA CYS A 118 2.48 2.67 18.99
C CYS A 118 3.24 3.41 17.89
N LEU A 119 4.06 2.68 17.13
CA LEU A 119 4.79 3.19 15.98
C LEU A 119 4.35 2.41 14.75
N ALA A 120 4.04 3.12 13.68
CA ALA A 120 3.79 2.54 12.37
C ALA A 120 4.80 3.06 11.34
N GLN A 121 5.27 2.15 10.50
CA GLN A 121 6.13 2.44 9.37
C GLN A 121 5.43 1.98 8.10
N VAL A 122 5.29 2.88 7.13
CA VAL A 122 4.65 2.58 5.85
C VAL A 122 5.61 2.89 4.73
N ASN A 123 5.94 1.87 3.94
CA ASN A 123 6.78 2.01 2.75
C ASN A 123 5.92 1.74 1.51
N LEU A 124 5.66 2.78 0.75
CA LEU A 124 4.89 2.72 -0.48
C LEU A 124 5.85 2.83 -1.66
N GLN A 125 5.93 1.76 -2.45
CA GLN A 125 6.83 1.69 -3.59
C GLN A 125 6.05 1.60 -4.89
N HIS A 126 6.19 2.60 -5.75
CA HIS A 126 5.83 2.48 -7.15
C HIS A 126 7.00 1.95 -7.99
N ASN A 127 8.25 2.22 -7.56
CA ASN A 127 9.49 1.72 -8.15
C ASN A 127 9.94 0.34 -7.60
N GLY A 128 8.99 -0.46 -7.11
CA GLY A 128 9.25 -1.84 -6.70
C GLY A 128 9.45 -2.79 -7.89
N PHE A 129 9.58 -4.09 -7.58
CA PHE A 129 9.76 -5.15 -8.57
C PHE A 129 8.73 -5.08 -9.71
N THR A 130 9.22 -5.25 -10.94
CA THR A 130 8.41 -5.25 -12.16
C THR A 130 8.87 -6.35 -13.11
N ARG A 131 7.93 -6.82 -13.93
CA ARG A 131 8.21 -7.72 -15.06
C ARG A 131 8.19 -7.02 -16.40
N ARG A 132 8.15 -5.68 -16.38
CA ARG A 132 8.18 -4.89 -17.60
C ARG A 132 9.54 -5.05 -18.27
N SER A 133 9.50 -5.45 -19.54
CA SER A 133 10.69 -5.64 -20.38
C SER A 133 10.54 -4.94 -21.75
N TRP A 134 9.72 -3.90 -21.81
CA TRP A 134 9.39 -3.19 -23.05
C TRP A 134 9.11 -1.70 -22.77
N VAL A 135 9.29 -0.87 -23.80
CA VAL A 135 9.29 0.60 -23.65
C VAL A 135 7.91 1.24 -23.75
N GLU A 136 6.97 0.66 -24.50
CA GLU A 136 5.63 1.27 -24.69
C GLU A 136 4.56 0.70 -23.74
N THR A 137 3.69 1.54 -23.19
CA THR A 137 2.50 1.02 -22.50
C THR A 137 1.49 0.44 -23.47
N GLY A 138 0.96 -0.74 -23.12
CA GLY A 138 -0.25 -1.27 -23.76
C GLY A 138 -1.51 -0.47 -23.38
N PRO A 139 -2.67 -0.81 -23.98
CA PRO A 139 -3.92 -0.08 -23.77
C PRO A 139 -4.48 -0.21 -22.35
N ASP A 140 -4.22 -1.33 -21.66
CA ASP A 140 -4.56 -1.52 -20.26
C ASP A 140 -3.38 -1.07 -19.39
N LEU A 141 -3.52 0.05 -18.68
CA LEU A 141 -2.47 0.60 -17.82
C LEU A 141 -2.34 -0.10 -16.46
N TYR A 142 -3.13 -1.15 -16.21
CA TYR A 142 -3.22 -1.86 -14.94
C TYR A 142 -2.79 -3.33 -15.05
N LYS A 143 -3.18 -4.06 -16.10
CA LYS A 143 -2.90 -5.50 -16.27
C LYS A 143 -1.91 -5.80 -17.39
N GLY A 144 -1.05 -6.81 -17.21
CA GLY A 144 -0.09 -7.24 -18.23
C GLY A 144 0.97 -6.18 -18.59
N VAL A 145 1.11 -5.17 -17.72
CA VAL A 145 2.04 -4.04 -17.85
C VAL A 145 3.31 -4.23 -17.03
N GLY A 146 3.63 -5.47 -16.67
CA GLY A 146 4.73 -5.78 -15.74
C GLY A 146 4.45 -5.41 -14.28
N ARG A 147 3.22 -5.03 -13.92
CA ARG A 147 2.83 -4.78 -12.53
C ARG A 147 2.68 -6.10 -11.78
N VAL A 148 3.45 -6.25 -10.71
CA VAL A 148 3.38 -7.37 -9.77
C VAL A 148 2.95 -6.83 -8.40
N LYS A 149 2.12 -7.58 -7.66
CA LYS A 149 1.68 -7.16 -6.32
C LYS A 149 2.54 -7.85 -5.26
N HIS A 150 3.28 -7.05 -4.50
CA HIS A 150 3.93 -7.44 -3.25
C HIS A 150 3.37 -6.57 -2.13
N GLU A 151 2.93 -7.20 -1.06
CA GLU A 151 2.32 -6.55 0.10
C GLU A 151 2.73 -7.32 1.34
N PHE A 152 3.17 -6.60 2.37
CA PHE A 152 3.68 -7.18 3.61
C PHE A 152 3.22 -6.33 4.79
N HIS A 153 2.74 -7.00 5.84
CA HIS A 153 2.41 -6.36 7.12
C HIS A 153 3.03 -7.14 8.26
N GLU A 154 3.59 -6.44 9.23
CA GLU A 154 4.06 -7.02 10.49
C GLU A 154 3.46 -6.23 11.64
N VAL A 155 2.63 -6.88 12.46
CA VAL A 155 1.95 -6.28 13.59
C VAL A 155 2.50 -6.88 14.87
N LYS A 156 3.18 -6.07 15.68
CA LYS A 156 3.77 -6.47 16.97
C LYS A 156 2.94 -5.89 18.12
N SER A 157 2.20 -6.76 18.79
CA SER A 157 1.33 -6.38 19.92
C SER A 157 2.06 -6.65 21.23
N GLY A 158 2.94 -5.71 21.60
CA GLY A 158 3.77 -5.84 22.80
C GLY A 158 4.63 -7.12 22.79
N PRO A 159 4.94 -7.69 23.96
CA PRO A 159 5.78 -8.90 24.05
C PRO A 159 5.01 -10.21 23.77
N MET A 160 3.69 -10.13 23.54
CA MET A 160 2.83 -11.32 23.57
C MET A 160 2.49 -11.88 22.19
N GLN A 161 2.57 -11.06 21.14
CA GLN A 161 2.13 -11.49 19.82
C GLN A 161 2.86 -10.76 18.69
N THR A 162 3.17 -11.51 17.63
CA THR A 162 3.53 -10.96 16.31
C THR A 162 2.65 -11.60 15.25
N ILE A 163 2.07 -10.80 14.37
CA ILE A 163 1.34 -11.25 13.19
C ILE A 163 2.13 -10.83 11.97
N VAL A 164 2.46 -11.77 11.09
CA VAL A 164 3.10 -11.54 9.80
C VAL A 164 2.10 -11.88 8.70
N ILE A 165 1.83 -10.95 7.81
CA ILE A 165 0.97 -11.13 6.64
C ILE A 165 1.85 -10.90 5.41
N ASP A 166 1.92 -11.88 4.52
CA ASP A 166 2.71 -11.77 3.28
C ASP A 166 1.87 -12.15 2.06
N SER A 167 1.93 -11.30 1.04
CA SER A 167 1.33 -11.54 -0.26
C SER A 167 2.33 -11.15 -1.35
N ARG A 168 2.72 -12.14 -2.15
CA ARG A 168 3.80 -11.99 -3.14
C ARG A 168 3.48 -12.76 -4.38
N GLN A 169 3.22 -12.02 -5.45
CA GLN A 169 2.97 -12.56 -6.77
C GLN A 169 4.24 -12.49 -7.62
N ALA A 170 4.30 -13.28 -8.69
CA ALA A 170 5.36 -13.22 -9.71
C ALA A 170 4.79 -13.13 -11.13
N ASN A 171 3.47 -13.24 -11.31
CA ASN A 171 2.81 -13.00 -12.59
C ASN A 171 2.46 -11.51 -12.71
N ASP A 172 2.22 -11.00 -13.93
CA ASP A 172 1.65 -9.67 -14.18
C ASP A 172 0.25 -9.75 -14.83
N LYS A 173 -0.21 -10.97 -15.14
CA LYS A 173 -1.53 -11.31 -15.70
C LYS A 173 -2.41 -11.98 -14.65
N HIS A 174 -2.78 -11.19 -13.65
CA HIS A 174 -3.48 -11.63 -12.42
C HIS A 174 -4.96 -11.95 -12.57
N ASP A 175 -5.54 -11.77 -13.76
CA ASP A 175 -6.97 -11.95 -14.03
C ASP A 175 -7.29 -13.28 -14.69
N ARG A 176 -6.27 -14.02 -15.13
CA ARG A 176 -6.44 -15.38 -15.62
C ARG A 176 -6.46 -16.28 -14.39
N SER A 177 -7.67 -16.61 -13.93
CA SER A 177 -7.92 -17.55 -12.84
C SER A 177 -7.31 -18.91 -13.17
N LYS A 178 -6.00 -19.05 -12.94
CA LYS A 178 -5.35 -20.33 -12.87
C LYS A 178 -5.59 -20.87 -11.47
N PRO A 179 -5.75 -22.20 -11.30
CA PRO A 179 -5.75 -22.80 -9.97
C PRO A 179 -4.48 -22.33 -9.24
N SER A 180 -4.64 -21.43 -8.27
CA SER A 180 -3.53 -20.95 -7.47
C SER A 180 -3.33 -21.94 -6.34
N THR A 181 -2.09 -22.37 -6.18
CA THR A 181 -1.65 -23.27 -5.11
C THR A 181 -1.49 -22.56 -3.77
N ALA A 182 -1.86 -21.27 -3.67
CA ALA A 182 -1.59 -20.39 -2.53
C ALA A 182 -0.10 -20.29 -2.15
N THR A 183 0.81 -20.75 -3.01
CA THR A 183 2.26 -20.70 -2.80
C THR A 183 2.81 -19.36 -3.27
N ILE A 184 3.93 -18.94 -2.69
CA ILE A 184 4.67 -17.74 -3.07
C ILE A 184 4.88 -17.67 -4.59
N GLY A 185 4.65 -16.48 -5.15
CA GLY A 185 4.75 -16.20 -6.58
C GLY A 185 3.46 -16.46 -7.38
N THR A 186 2.48 -17.18 -6.83
CA THR A 186 1.21 -17.44 -7.51
C THR A 186 0.18 -16.33 -7.30
N ASP A 187 -0.86 -16.29 -8.13
CA ASP A 187 -1.82 -15.19 -8.19
C ASP A 187 -2.66 -15.03 -6.90
N ASN A 188 -2.78 -16.06 -6.06
CA ASN A 188 -3.44 -15.98 -4.75
C ASN A 188 -2.47 -16.28 -3.57
N HIS A 189 -1.17 -16.02 -3.70
CA HIS A 189 -0.28 -16.08 -2.54
C HIS A 189 -0.75 -15.10 -1.46
N PHE A 190 -1.19 -15.64 -0.32
CA PHE A 190 -1.53 -14.88 0.86
C PHE A 190 -1.41 -15.82 2.07
N GLU A 191 -0.51 -15.48 2.97
CA GLU A 191 -0.26 -16.22 4.19
C GLU A 191 -0.29 -15.30 5.41
N VAL A 192 -0.76 -15.86 6.53
CA VAL A 192 -0.77 -15.18 7.83
C VAL A 192 -0.12 -16.09 8.84
N HIS A 193 0.96 -15.61 9.47
CA HIS A 193 1.63 -16.29 10.58
C HIS A 193 1.40 -15.54 11.87
N VAL A 194 0.94 -16.23 12.90
CA VAL A 194 0.67 -15.66 14.22
C VAL A 194 1.56 -16.34 15.24
N PHE A 195 2.51 -15.58 15.77
CA PHE A 195 3.39 -15.95 16.87
C PHE A 195 2.81 -15.44 18.18
N ARG A 196 2.76 -16.26 19.22
CA ARG A 196 2.18 -15.92 20.53
C ARG A 196 3.01 -16.48 21.68
N ASN A 197 3.03 -15.75 22.80
CA ASN A 197 3.48 -16.29 24.08
C ASN A 197 2.46 -17.32 24.58
N CYS A 198 2.65 -18.58 24.21
CA CYS A 198 1.64 -19.62 24.41
C CYS A 198 1.39 -19.96 25.88
N GLU A 199 2.42 -19.94 26.72
CA GLU A 199 2.29 -20.22 28.15
C GLU A 199 1.46 -19.14 28.85
N LEU A 200 1.78 -17.87 28.59
CA LEU A 200 1.09 -16.76 29.24
C LEU A 200 -0.35 -16.58 28.72
N LEU A 201 -0.61 -16.92 27.46
CA LEU A 201 -1.93 -16.83 26.84
C LEU A 201 -2.74 -18.13 26.93
N ASN A 202 -2.18 -19.18 27.54
CA ASN A 202 -2.80 -20.52 27.61
C ASN A 202 -3.20 -21.08 26.24
N GLU A 203 -2.35 -20.86 25.24
CA GLU A 203 -2.53 -21.31 23.85
C GLU A 203 -1.78 -22.63 23.63
N LYS A 204 -2.27 -23.48 22.73
CA LYS A 204 -1.67 -24.81 22.49
C LYS A 204 -0.30 -24.77 21.82
N GLN A 205 -0.05 -23.76 20.99
CA GLN A 205 1.15 -23.67 20.16
C GLN A 205 1.57 -22.21 20.00
N ALA A 206 2.89 -21.98 19.93
CA ALA A 206 3.45 -20.65 19.77
C ALA A 206 3.25 -20.07 18.36
N LEU A 207 3.15 -20.92 17.32
CA LEU A 207 2.94 -20.51 15.93
C LEU A 207 1.64 -21.11 15.39
N THR A 208 0.80 -20.27 14.79
CA THR A 208 -0.33 -20.70 13.97
C THR A 208 -0.26 -20.02 12.60
N SER A 209 -0.44 -20.78 11.52
CA SER A 209 -0.38 -20.28 10.15
C SER A 209 -1.73 -20.46 9.45
N TYR A 210 -2.11 -19.51 8.61
CA TYR A 210 -3.31 -19.54 7.79
C TYR A 210 -2.94 -19.27 6.33
N SER A 211 -3.46 -20.10 5.42
CA SER A 211 -3.41 -19.82 3.98
C SER A 211 -4.67 -19.05 3.53
N VAL A 212 -4.64 -18.49 2.31
CA VAL A 212 -5.85 -17.94 1.66
C VAL A 212 -7.01 -18.95 1.64
N ALA A 213 -6.72 -20.24 1.49
CA ALA A 213 -7.74 -21.29 1.46
C ALA A 213 -8.39 -21.49 2.83
N ASP A 214 -7.65 -21.28 3.92
CA ASP A 214 -8.20 -21.36 5.28
C ASP A 214 -9.07 -20.13 5.61
N LEU A 215 -8.75 -18.98 5.02
CA LEU A 215 -9.52 -17.74 5.21
C LEU A 215 -10.80 -17.70 4.36
N ASP A 216 -10.78 -18.23 3.14
CA ASP A 216 -11.93 -18.21 2.21
C ASP A 216 -13.11 -19.07 2.69
N ARG A 217 -12.82 -20.19 3.39
CA ARG A 217 -13.85 -21.10 3.95
C ARG A 217 -14.85 -20.39 4.88
N ARG A 218 -14.51 -19.22 5.44
CA ARG A 218 -15.40 -18.45 6.33
C ARG A 218 -16.64 -17.91 5.63
N TYR A 219 -16.61 -17.71 4.31
CA TYR A 219 -17.75 -17.14 3.56
C TYR A 219 -18.60 -18.19 2.84
N ASN A 220 -18.39 -19.48 3.11
CA ASN A 220 -19.11 -20.60 2.48
C ASN A 220 -19.17 -20.47 0.94
N SER A 221 -18.09 -19.95 0.34
CA SER A 221 -17.97 -19.68 -1.09
C SER A 221 -18.00 -21.00 -1.86
N LYS A 222 -19.06 -21.22 -2.66
CA LYS A 222 -19.24 -22.43 -3.47
C LYS A 222 -18.26 -22.55 -4.65
N LEU A 223 -17.41 -21.55 -4.88
CA LEU A 223 -16.51 -21.49 -6.03
C LEU A 223 -15.09 -21.11 -5.58
N PRO A 224 -14.04 -21.76 -6.13
CA PRO A 224 -12.66 -21.32 -5.98
C PRO A 224 -12.44 -20.05 -6.83
N GLY A 225 -13.00 -18.94 -6.38
CA GLY A 225 -12.78 -17.61 -6.97
C GLY A 225 -11.51 -16.95 -6.43
N ILE A 226 -11.10 -15.85 -7.05
CA ILE A 226 -10.04 -15.00 -6.49
C ILE A 226 -10.58 -14.44 -5.16
N TYR A 227 -9.89 -14.67 -4.04
CA TYR A 227 -10.32 -14.25 -2.69
C TYR A 227 -10.81 -12.79 -2.62
N SER A 228 -10.13 -11.89 -3.34
CA SER A 228 -10.52 -10.48 -3.42
C SER A 228 -11.93 -10.22 -3.97
N GLU A 229 -12.46 -11.09 -4.83
CA GLU A 229 -13.83 -10.99 -5.34
C GLU A 229 -14.85 -11.39 -4.27
N ASN A 230 -14.53 -12.41 -3.47
CA ASN A 230 -15.38 -12.83 -2.36
C ASN A 230 -15.47 -11.74 -1.28
N VAL A 231 -14.34 -11.09 -0.96
CA VAL A 231 -14.33 -9.93 -0.04
C VAL A 231 -15.23 -8.80 -0.56
N LYS A 232 -15.14 -8.46 -1.86
CA LYS A 232 -16.01 -7.43 -2.47
C LYS A 232 -17.50 -7.76 -2.36
N ARG A 233 -17.87 -9.04 -2.52
CA ARG A 233 -19.25 -9.49 -2.30
C ARG A 233 -19.66 -9.32 -0.84
N GLY A 234 -18.79 -9.66 0.10
CA GLY A 234 -19.03 -9.46 1.54
C GLY A 234 -19.37 -8.01 1.90
N ILE A 235 -18.69 -7.03 1.29
CA ILE A 235 -18.99 -5.60 1.49
C ILE A 235 -20.43 -5.26 1.05
N LEU A 236 -20.88 -5.79 -0.09
CA LEU A 236 -22.25 -5.57 -0.57
C LEU A 236 -23.28 -6.21 0.35
N TRP A 237 -23.00 -7.42 0.86
CA TRP A 237 -23.89 -8.08 1.81
C TRP A 237 -23.99 -7.32 3.13
N GLU A 238 -22.87 -6.83 3.67
CA GLU A 238 -22.88 -6.03 4.88
C GLU A 238 -23.67 -4.72 4.71
N ALA A 239 -23.54 -4.06 3.55
CA ALA A 239 -24.32 -2.87 3.24
C ALA A 239 -25.83 -3.17 3.18
N LEU A 240 -26.24 -4.30 2.58
CA LEU A 240 -27.64 -4.73 2.55
C LEU A 240 -28.15 -5.08 3.95
N ASP A 241 -27.38 -5.82 4.75
CA ASP A 241 -27.74 -6.17 6.12
C ASP A 241 -27.95 -4.93 6.99
N PHE A 242 -27.15 -3.88 6.79
CA PHE A 242 -27.32 -2.61 7.47
C PHE A 242 -28.60 -1.88 7.03
N ILE A 243 -28.85 -1.77 5.71
CA ILE A 243 -30.06 -1.13 5.18
C ILE A 243 -31.33 -1.85 5.64
N GLU A 244 -31.28 -3.18 5.75
CA GLU A 244 -32.38 -4.02 6.21
C GLU A 244 -32.53 -4.06 7.75
N GLY A 245 -31.66 -3.34 8.50
CA GLY A 245 -31.69 -3.28 9.95
C GLY A 245 -31.24 -4.57 10.65
N LYS A 246 -30.59 -5.48 9.92
CA LYS A 246 -30.01 -6.73 10.46
C LYS A 246 -28.67 -6.49 11.16
N LYS A 247 -27.99 -5.39 10.82
CA LYS A 247 -26.77 -4.91 11.49
C LYS A 247 -26.96 -3.50 12.00
N THR A 248 -26.41 -3.23 13.19
CA THR A 248 -26.31 -1.86 13.71
C THR A 248 -25.04 -1.18 13.19
N PHE A 249 -24.92 0.13 13.41
CA PHE A 249 -23.74 0.90 13.04
C PHE A 249 -22.46 0.39 13.73
N ASP A 250 -22.58 -0.07 14.97
CA ASP A 250 -21.46 -0.61 15.76
C ASP A 250 -21.01 -2.00 15.27
N ASP A 251 -21.87 -2.70 14.53
CA ASP A 251 -21.61 -4.03 13.98
C ASP A 251 -21.00 -4.01 12.56
N LEU A 252 -20.77 -2.81 12.01
CA LEU A 252 -20.17 -2.64 10.69
C LEU A 252 -18.66 -2.89 10.74
N SER A 253 -18.16 -3.66 9.78
CA SER A 253 -16.72 -3.99 9.69
C SER A 253 -15.84 -2.79 9.31
N SER A 254 -16.44 -1.77 8.68
CA SER A 254 -15.80 -0.53 8.24
C SER A 254 -16.80 0.63 8.26
N ASN A 255 -16.60 1.57 9.18
CA ASN A 255 -17.44 2.77 9.32
C ASN A 255 -16.86 3.96 8.54
N LEU A 256 -17.74 4.76 7.93
CA LEU A 256 -17.29 5.93 7.16
C LEU A 256 -16.55 6.95 8.05
N GLU A 257 -17.00 7.11 9.30
CA GLU A 257 -16.41 8.03 10.27
C GLU A 257 -14.95 7.70 10.61
N ASP A 258 -14.58 6.42 10.53
CA ASP A 258 -13.21 5.96 10.77
C ASP A 258 -12.23 6.43 9.70
N HIS A 259 -12.69 6.77 8.49
CA HIS A 259 -11.83 7.26 7.42
C HIS A 259 -11.36 8.70 7.62
N SER A 260 -11.95 9.42 8.58
CA SER A 260 -11.50 10.78 8.92
C SER A 260 -10.05 10.79 9.37
N VAL A 261 -9.63 9.85 10.23
CA VAL A 261 -8.25 9.80 10.76
C VAL A 261 -7.24 9.49 9.66
N PRO A 262 -7.37 8.41 8.86
CA PRO A 262 -6.50 8.16 7.70
C PRO A 262 -6.42 9.31 6.69
N ALA A 263 -7.51 10.04 6.45
CA ALA A 263 -7.50 11.21 5.58
C ALA A 263 -6.67 12.37 6.16
N HIS A 264 -6.69 12.58 7.48
CA HIS A 264 -5.81 13.52 8.16
C HIS A 264 -4.36 13.06 8.12
N ILE A 265 -4.09 11.76 8.34
CA ILE A 265 -2.74 11.18 8.17
C ILE A 265 -2.23 11.47 6.77
N MET A 266 -3.03 11.19 5.73
CA MET A 266 -2.68 11.45 4.34
C MET A 266 -2.32 12.92 4.10
N SER A 267 -3.12 13.84 4.64
CA SER A 267 -2.86 15.28 4.51
C SER A 267 -1.57 15.67 5.24
N ALA A 268 -1.36 15.18 6.46
CA ALA A 268 -0.16 15.42 7.26
C ALA A 268 1.11 14.88 6.57
N VAL A 269 1.02 13.77 5.86
CA VAL A 269 2.11 13.20 5.06
C VAL A 269 2.59 14.19 3.99
N TYR A 270 1.69 14.86 3.27
CA TYR A 270 2.07 15.87 2.28
C TYR A 270 2.60 17.15 2.94
N VAL A 271 1.94 17.63 4.00
CA VAL A 271 2.42 18.81 4.72
C VAL A 271 3.82 18.57 5.31
N SER A 272 4.08 17.38 5.85
CA SER A 272 5.39 16.96 6.32
C SER A 272 6.46 17.05 5.23
N HIS A 273 6.14 16.59 4.02
CA HIS A 273 7.05 16.68 2.89
C HIS A 273 7.30 18.13 2.45
N ILE A 274 6.25 18.95 2.36
CA ILE A 274 6.36 20.37 1.98
C ILE A 274 7.27 21.11 2.97
N ARG A 275 7.05 20.94 4.28
CA ARG A 275 7.90 21.51 5.32
C ARG A 275 9.35 21.09 5.19
N ARG A 276 9.60 19.79 4.94
CA ARG A 276 10.95 19.27 4.71
C ARG A 276 11.65 19.98 3.55
N VAL A 277 10.96 20.16 2.43
CA VAL A 277 11.51 20.82 1.22
C VAL A 277 11.78 22.30 1.48
N GLN A 278 10.97 22.94 2.33
CA GLN A 278 11.15 24.34 2.75
C GLN A 278 12.21 24.53 3.84
N GLY A 279 12.81 23.45 4.35
CA GLY A 279 13.78 23.51 5.46
C GLY A 279 13.13 23.75 6.83
N GLU A 280 11.82 23.56 6.94
CA GLU A 280 11.06 23.64 8.18
C GLU A 280 11.05 22.29 8.94
N ASN A 281 10.53 22.29 10.16
CA ASN A 281 10.34 21.05 10.92
C ASN A 281 9.29 20.15 10.23
N PRO A 282 9.67 18.95 9.74
CA PRO A 282 8.75 18.07 9.01
C PRO A 282 7.82 17.27 9.92
N VAL A 283 7.93 17.37 11.25
CA VAL A 283 7.03 16.67 12.17
C VAL A 283 5.69 17.40 12.22
N LEU A 284 4.62 16.68 11.87
CA LEU A 284 3.24 17.16 11.97
C LEU A 284 2.54 16.40 13.08
N ALA A 285 1.77 17.10 13.90
CA ALA A 285 1.06 16.52 15.02
C ALA A 285 -0.39 16.98 15.10
N TRP A 286 -1.32 16.05 15.30
CA TRP A 286 -2.75 16.31 15.51
C TRP A 286 -3.40 15.13 16.29
N LEU A 287 -4.73 15.03 16.33
CA LEU A 287 -5.53 14.04 17.06
C LEU A 287 -5.50 12.60 16.53
#